data_AF-A0A8S1PBW4-F1
#
_entry.id   AF-A0A8S1PBW4-F1
#
_cell.length_a   1.000
_cell.length_b   1.000
_cell.length_c   1.000
_cell.angle_alpha   90.00
_cell.angle_beta   90.00
_cell.angle_gamma   90.00
#
_symmetry.space_group_name_H-M   'P 1'
#
loop_
_entity.id
_entity.type
_entity.pdbx_description
1 polymer ?
#
loop_
_entity_poly.entity_id
_entity_poly.type
_entity_poly.pdbx_seq_one_letter_code
_entity_poly.pdbx_strand_id
1 'polypeptide(L)'
;MFYGIQLSAGESQNIQNVDDHNQFVLSQAVLVKGNNINVLMNGIVIASLNQKNSQMSLRIKITPEQQIAKLEAKGNGTVHLCGYHMKFDLENEDVNLQSVAQLLKQNNQKTQNQIQKQSVISIIDNQPKWDEMDWEDEQFQKRIK
;
A
#
# COMPACT_ATOMS: atom_id res chain seq x y z
N MET A 1 1.92 -1.09 -17.24
CA MET A 1 1.08 -1.05 -18.46
C MET A 1 -0.07 -0.08 -18.24
N PHE A 2 -0.40 0.79 -19.21
CA PHE A 2 -1.50 1.76 -19.06
C PHE A 2 -2.87 1.07 -19.20
N TYR A 3 -3.87 1.59 -18.49
CA TYR A 3 -5.26 1.12 -18.51
C TYR A 3 -6.21 2.32 -18.61
N GLY A 4 -7.25 2.19 -19.43
CA GLY A 4 -8.29 3.20 -19.56
C GLY A 4 -9.64 2.54 -19.81
N ILE A 5 -10.68 3.03 -19.14
CA ILE A 5 -12.05 2.57 -19.35
C ILE A 5 -13.03 3.74 -19.28
N GLN A 6 -14.01 3.75 -20.17
CA GLN A 6 -15.13 4.68 -20.13
C GLN A 6 -16.37 3.99 -19.56
N LEU A 7 -17.05 4.64 -18.62
CA LEU A 7 -18.32 4.18 -18.04
C LEU A 7 -19.38 5.29 -18.13
N SER A 8 -20.53 4.96 -18.67
CA SER A 8 -21.74 5.77 -18.63
C SER A 8 -22.55 5.49 -17.37
N ALA A 9 -23.38 6.45 -16.96
CA ALA A 9 -24.27 6.24 -15.81
C ALA A 9 -25.13 4.97 -15.97
N GLY A 10 -25.11 4.12 -14.95
CA GLY A 10 -25.77 2.81 -14.94
C GLY A 10 -24.85 1.66 -15.34
N GLU A 11 -23.68 1.93 -15.92
CA GLU A 11 -22.72 0.89 -16.31
C GLU A 11 -21.82 0.49 -15.13
N SER A 12 -21.34 -0.75 -15.21
CA SER A 12 -20.36 -1.29 -14.27
C SER A 12 -19.35 -2.18 -14.98
N GLN A 13 -18.12 -2.17 -14.49
CA GLN A 13 -17.04 -3.03 -14.96
C GLN A 13 -16.35 -3.71 -13.78
N ASN A 14 -16.07 -5.00 -13.92
CA ASN A 14 -15.16 -5.69 -13.00
C ASN A 14 -13.71 -5.54 -13.50
N ILE A 15 -12.84 -5.12 -12.60
CA ILE A 15 -11.39 -5.21 -12.75
C ILE A 15 -10.95 -6.45 -11.98
N GLN A 16 -10.36 -7.39 -12.70
CA GLN A 16 -9.73 -8.57 -12.15
C GLN A 16 -8.23 -8.46 -12.39
N ASN A 17 -7.43 -8.65 -11.33
CA ASN A 17 -6.00 -8.85 -11.51
C ASN A 17 -5.81 -10.26 -12.10
N VAL A 18 -5.13 -10.33 -13.23
CA VAL A 18 -4.87 -11.60 -13.95
C VAL A 18 -3.58 -12.26 -13.46
N ASP A 19 -2.82 -11.56 -12.60
CA ASP A 19 -1.48 -11.95 -12.17
C ASP A 19 -1.27 -11.48 -10.73
N ASP A 20 -0.87 -12.42 -9.87
CA ASP A 20 -0.66 -12.24 -8.43
C ASP A 20 0.52 -11.30 -8.12
N HIS A 21 1.33 -10.94 -9.12
CA HIS A 21 2.46 -10.03 -8.97
C HIS A 21 2.18 -8.61 -9.44
N ASN A 22 1.00 -8.36 -10.02
CA ASN A 22 0.65 -7.07 -10.59
C ASN A 22 -0.33 -6.31 -9.71
N GLN A 23 0.08 -5.13 -9.24
CA GLN A 23 -0.83 -4.19 -8.58
C GLN A 23 -1.49 -3.30 -9.63
N PHE A 24 -2.80 -3.14 -9.54
CA PHE A 24 -3.53 -2.16 -10.37
C PHE A 24 -3.69 -0.85 -9.60
N VAL A 25 -3.37 0.26 -10.23
CA VAL A 25 -3.52 1.60 -9.65
C VAL A 25 -4.51 2.40 -10.49
N LEU A 26 -5.60 2.82 -9.87
CA LEU A 26 -6.52 3.79 -10.46
C LEU A 26 -6.04 5.20 -10.13
N SER A 27 -5.71 5.98 -11.15
CA SER A 27 -4.97 7.24 -11.03
C SER A 27 -5.80 8.49 -11.31
N GLN A 28 -6.86 8.38 -12.10
CA GLN A 28 -7.67 9.55 -12.47
C GLN A 28 -9.08 9.18 -12.89
N ALA A 29 -10.01 10.09 -12.63
CA ALA A 29 -11.36 10.08 -13.19
C ALA A 29 -11.65 11.42 -13.87
N VAL A 30 -12.22 11.38 -15.07
CA VAL A 30 -12.53 12.56 -15.89
C VAL A 30 -13.95 12.48 -16.42
N LEU A 31 -14.78 13.49 -16.16
CA LEU A 31 -16.10 13.65 -16.73
C LEU A 31 -15.97 14.01 -18.22
N VAL A 32 -16.47 13.13 -19.07
CA VAL A 32 -16.45 13.30 -20.54
C VAL A 32 -17.71 14.00 -21.02
N LYS A 33 -18.87 13.62 -20.48
CA LYS A 33 -20.19 14.14 -20.89
C LYS A 33 -21.14 14.16 -19.71
N GLY A 34 -22.10 15.08 -19.71
CA GLY A 34 -23.18 15.17 -18.73
C GLY A 34 -22.97 16.24 -17.66
N ASN A 35 -23.80 16.19 -16.62
CA ASN A 35 -23.84 17.23 -15.59
C ASN A 35 -23.09 16.80 -14.32
N ASN A 36 -23.28 15.54 -13.91
CA ASN A 36 -22.65 14.94 -12.75
C ASN A 36 -22.48 13.44 -12.92
N ILE A 37 -21.45 12.89 -12.28
CA ILE A 37 -21.25 11.44 -12.19
C ILE A 37 -20.49 11.12 -10.90
N ASN A 38 -20.97 10.09 -10.19
CA ASN A 38 -20.27 9.45 -9.10
C ASN A 38 -19.70 8.13 -9.59
N VAL A 39 -18.44 7.87 -9.25
CA VAL A 39 -17.79 6.59 -9.49
C VAL A 39 -17.73 5.86 -8.16
N LEU A 40 -18.19 4.61 -8.16
CA LEU A 40 -18.16 3.73 -7.01
C LEU A 40 -17.21 2.57 -7.28
N MET A 41 -16.51 2.14 -6.24
CA MET A 41 -15.74 0.90 -6.22
C MET A 41 -16.29 0.03 -5.11
N ASN A 42 -16.82 -1.15 -5.45
CA ASN A 42 -17.47 -2.06 -4.51
C ASN A 42 -18.55 -1.38 -3.65
N GLY A 43 -19.35 -0.48 -4.26
CA GLY A 43 -20.40 0.28 -3.58
C GLY A 43 -19.93 1.52 -2.80
N ILE A 44 -18.63 1.77 -2.70
CA ILE A 44 -18.07 2.95 -2.03
C ILE A 44 -17.80 4.04 -3.06
N VAL A 45 -18.27 5.27 -2.83
CA VAL A 45 -17.98 6.41 -3.71
C VAL A 45 -16.50 6.77 -3.64
N ILE A 46 -15.79 6.66 -4.76
CA ILE A 46 -14.36 6.98 -4.88
C ILE A 46 -14.09 8.28 -5.64
N ALA A 47 -15.05 8.75 -6.44
CA ALA A 47 -14.98 10.03 -7.12
C ALA A 47 -16.37 10.63 -7.33
N SER A 48 -16.47 11.96 -7.21
CA SER A 48 -17.67 12.73 -7.54
C SER A 48 -17.27 13.88 -8.46
N LEU A 49 -17.78 13.85 -9.68
CA LEU A 49 -17.42 14.79 -10.74
C LEU A 49 -18.65 15.57 -11.20
N ASN A 50 -18.43 16.80 -11.63
CA ASN A 50 -19.44 17.67 -12.23
C ASN A 50 -18.78 18.67 -13.19
N GLN A 51 -19.54 19.57 -13.81
CA GLN A 51 -18.99 20.53 -14.76
C GLN A 51 -17.96 21.52 -14.17
N LYS A 52 -18.00 21.79 -12.86
CA LYS A 52 -17.01 22.62 -12.16
C LYS A 52 -15.76 21.82 -11.77
N ASN A 53 -15.95 20.55 -11.42
CA ASN A 53 -14.91 19.59 -11.05
C ASN A 53 -14.95 18.42 -12.01
N SER A 54 -14.54 18.67 -13.26
CA SER A 54 -14.62 17.69 -14.34
C SER A 54 -13.51 16.64 -14.30
N GLN A 55 -12.53 16.78 -13.41
CA GLN A 55 -11.47 15.80 -13.22
C GLN A 55 -11.11 15.66 -11.74
N MET A 56 -10.73 14.46 -11.35
CA MET A 56 -10.27 14.12 -10.00
C MET A 56 -9.08 13.17 -10.10
N SER A 57 -7.98 13.52 -9.43
CA SER A 57 -6.86 12.61 -9.27
C SER A 57 -7.18 11.56 -8.22
N LEU A 58 -6.86 10.31 -8.50
CA LEU A 58 -7.05 9.16 -7.63
C LEU A 58 -5.70 8.51 -7.34
N ARG A 59 -5.58 7.83 -6.20
CA ARG A 59 -4.41 7.02 -5.85
C ARG A 59 -4.87 5.74 -5.17
N ILE A 60 -5.77 5.03 -5.84
CA ILE A 60 -6.38 3.82 -5.30
C ILE A 60 -5.59 2.63 -5.84
N LYS A 61 -5.01 1.86 -4.92
CA LYS A 61 -4.30 0.63 -5.24
C LYS A 61 -5.22 -0.56 -4.99
N ILE A 62 -5.30 -1.45 -5.98
CA ILE A 62 -6.07 -2.69 -5.93
C ILE A 62 -5.04 -3.81 -5.93
N THR A 63 -4.90 -4.46 -4.78
CA THR A 63 -3.93 -5.54 -4.60
C THR A 63 -4.53 -6.88 -5.04
N PRO A 64 -3.71 -7.87 -5.41
CA PRO A 64 -4.19 -9.18 -5.88
C PRO A 64 -5.10 -9.92 -4.89
N GLU A 65 -4.92 -9.71 -3.58
CA GLU A 65 -5.74 -10.34 -2.54
C GLU A 65 -7.18 -9.83 -2.54
N GLN A 66 -7.41 -8.64 -3.13
CA GLN A 66 -8.74 -8.11 -3.38
C GLN A 66 -9.32 -8.80 -4.61
N GLN A 67 -9.95 -9.96 -4.38
CA GLN A 67 -10.41 -10.94 -5.39
C GLN A 67 -11.05 -10.32 -6.65
N ILE A 68 -11.87 -9.27 -6.53
CA ILE A 68 -12.43 -8.51 -7.67
C ILE A 68 -12.75 -7.07 -7.22
N ALA A 69 -12.37 -6.07 -8.03
CA ALA A 69 -12.85 -4.69 -7.84
C ALA A 69 -13.93 -4.36 -8.88
N LYS A 70 -15.16 -4.13 -8.41
CA LYS A 70 -16.28 -3.69 -9.25
C LYS A 70 -16.35 -2.17 -9.28
N LEU A 71 -16.15 -1.58 -10.44
CA LEU A 71 -16.38 -0.16 -10.71
C LEU A 71 -17.80 0.06 -11.21
N GLU A 72 -18.46 1.10 -10.72
CA GLU A 72 -19.83 1.46 -11.10
C GLU A 72 -19.94 2.98 -11.30
N ALA A 73 -20.71 3.40 -12.29
CA ALA A 73 -21.00 4.81 -12.54
C ALA A 73 -22.47 5.13 -12.23
N LYS A 74 -22.73 6.14 -11.41
CA LYS A 74 -24.08 6.62 -11.07
C LYS A 74 -24.22 8.12 -11.31
N GLY A 75 -25.38 8.58 -11.78
CA GLY A 75 -25.65 9.99 -12.03
C GLY A 75 -26.19 10.25 -13.43
N ASN A 76 -25.80 11.37 -14.02
CA ASN A 76 -26.21 11.75 -15.38
C ASN A 76 -24.97 12.25 -16.15
N GLY A 77 -24.12 11.30 -16.53
CA GLY A 77 -22.92 11.56 -17.30
C GLY A 77 -22.16 10.31 -17.68
N THR A 78 -20.97 10.55 -18.25
CA THR A 78 -20.01 9.55 -18.68
C THR A 78 -18.65 9.93 -18.13
N VAL A 79 -17.93 8.96 -17.55
CA VAL A 79 -16.62 9.14 -16.95
C VAL A 79 -15.58 8.30 -17.71
N HIS A 80 -14.39 8.86 -17.89
CA HIS A 80 -13.21 8.13 -18.29
C HIS A 80 -12.34 7.91 -17.05
N LEU A 81 -12.02 6.66 -16.77
CA LEU A 81 -11.17 6.22 -15.68
C LEU A 81 -9.82 5.76 -16.23
N CYS A 82 -8.75 6.31 -15.70
CA CYS A 82 -7.39 6.00 -16.10
C CYS A 82 -6.64 5.34 -14.95
N GLY A 83 -5.78 4.39 -15.28
CA GLY A 83 -4.94 3.68 -14.34
C GLY A 83 -3.75 3.01 -15.00
N TYR A 84 -3.03 2.22 -14.23
CA TYR A 84 -1.91 1.44 -14.73
C TYR A 84 -1.64 0.22 -13.84
N HIS A 85 -1.14 -0.84 -14.47
CA HIS A 85 -0.57 -1.98 -13.78
C HIS A 85 0.91 -1.72 -13.47
N MET A 86 1.28 -1.87 -12.21
CA MET A 86 2.66 -1.94 -11.75
C MET A 86 3.06 -3.40 -11.58
N LYS A 87 4.22 -3.76 -12.13
CA LYS A 87 4.87 -5.04 -11.87
C LYS A 87 5.79 -4.86 -10.67
N PHE A 88 5.72 -5.77 -9.71
CA PHE A 88 6.80 -5.96 -8.76
C PHE A 88 7.61 -7.15 -9.23
N ASP A 89 8.83 -6.89 -9.70
CA ASP A 89 9.79 -7.96 -9.88
C ASP A 89 10.24 -8.36 -8.48
N LEU A 90 9.65 -9.44 -7.96
CA LEU A 90 10.13 -10.14 -6.76
C LEU A 90 11.46 -10.82 -7.12
N GLU A 91 12.51 -10.03 -7.33
CA GLU A 91 13.87 -10.55 -7.35
C GLU A 91 14.26 -10.90 -5.91
N ASN A 92 13.95 -12.15 -5.52
CA ASN A 92 14.50 -12.92 -4.40
C ASN A 92 15.23 -12.10 -3.30
N GLU A 93 14.49 -11.60 -2.31
CA GLU A 93 15.08 -11.13 -1.04
C GLU A 93 15.92 -12.21 -0.33
N ASP A 94 15.73 -13.50 -0.67
CA ASP A 94 16.51 -14.62 -0.14
C ASP A 94 18.00 -14.57 -0.52
N VAL A 95 18.37 -13.94 -1.64
CA VAL A 95 19.79 -13.82 -2.03
C VAL A 95 20.53 -12.83 -1.13
N ASN A 96 19.82 -11.85 -0.56
CA ASN A 96 20.41 -10.82 0.30
C ASN A 96 20.56 -11.27 1.77
N LEU A 97 19.79 -12.26 2.22
CA LEU A 97 19.93 -12.80 3.59
C LEU A 97 21.15 -13.72 3.74
N GLN A 98 21.52 -14.48 2.71
CA GLN A 98 22.72 -15.31 2.75
C GLN A 98 24.03 -14.50 2.75
N SER A 99 24.08 -13.39 2.02
CA SER A 99 25.25 -12.50 1.98
C SER A 99 25.45 -11.78 3.34
N VAL A 100 24.36 -11.36 3.99
CA VAL A 100 24.40 -10.77 5.34
C VAL A 100 24.84 -11.81 6.38
N ALA A 101 24.33 -13.05 6.30
CA ALA A 101 24.76 -14.13 7.19
C ALA A 101 26.26 -14.47 7.04
N GLN A 102 26.79 -14.40 5.82
CA GLN A 102 28.23 -14.60 5.57
C GLN A 102 29.09 -13.43 6.06
N LEU A 103 28.63 -12.18 5.90
CA LEU A 103 29.30 -10.99 6.45
C LEU A 103 29.34 -11.03 7.99
N LEU A 104 28.27 -11.45 8.66
CA LEU A 104 28.24 -11.64 10.11
C LEU A 104 29.22 -12.73 10.58
N LYS A 105 29.32 -13.84 9.84
CA LYS A 105 30.30 -14.90 10.14
C LYS A 105 31.74 -14.42 9.97
N GLN A 106 32.04 -13.61 8.95
CA GLN A 106 33.37 -13.05 8.75
C GLN A 106 33.74 -11.97 9.78
N ASN A 107 32.78 -11.14 10.21
CA ASN A 107 33.03 -10.15 11.26
C ASN A 107 33.31 -10.79 12.62
N ASN A 108 32.61 -11.89 12.96
CA ASN A 108 32.87 -12.62 14.20
C ASN A 108 34.23 -13.35 14.23
N GLN A 109 34.82 -13.66 13.07
CA GLN A 109 36.17 -14.26 13.01
C GLN A 109 37.29 -13.23 13.16
N LYS A 110 37.06 -11.95 12.82
CA LYS A 110 38.07 -10.88 13.02
C LYS A 110 38.18 -10.41 14.47
N THR A 111 37.16 -10.63 15.30
CA THR A 111 37.15 -10.23 16.71
C THR A 111 37.71 -11.31 17.65
N GLN A 112 38.20 -12.44 17.12
CA GLN A 112 38.65 -13.58 17.94
C GLN A 112 40.17 -13.66 18.13
N ASN A 113 40.88 -12.53 18.08
CA ASN A 113 42.23 -12.43 18.61
C ASN A 113 42.31 -11.27 19.60
N GLN A 114 42.69 -11.61 20.84
CA GLN A 114 42.88 -10.76 22.02
C GLN A 114 41.64 -10.48 22.88
N ILE A 115 41.15 -11.51 23.58
CA ILE A 115 40.64 -11.30 24.93
C ILE A 115 41.73 -11.79 25.89
N GLN A 116 42.69 -10.90 26.17
CA GLN A 116 43.57 -11.04 27.32
C GLN A 116 42.71 -10.85 28.57
N LYS A 117 42.74 -11.83 29.48
CA LYS A 117 42.14 -11.73 30.81
C LYS A 117 42.62 -10.46 31.50
N GLN A 118 41.73 -9.49 31.69
CA GLN A 118 41.88 -8.46 32.70
C GLN A 118 40.63 -8.37 33.57
N SER A 119 40.93 -8.18 34.84
CA SER A 119 40.09 -8.30 36.02
C SER A 119 39.05 -7.19 36.18
N VAL A 120 37.87 -7.61 36.68
CA VAL A 120 36.89 -6.90 37.52
C VAL A 120 36.75 -5.40 37.27
N ILE A 121 35.73 -5.04 36.48
CA ILE A 121 35.02 -3.77 36.61
C ILE A 121 33.52 -4.08 36.56
N SER A 122 32.81 -3.73 37.62
CA SER A 122 31.37 -3.87 37.78
C SER A 122 30.65 -2.97 36.78
N ILE A 123 30.00 -3.56 35.79
CA ILE A 123 29.12 -2.83 34.87
C ILE A 123 27.69 -3.24 35.21
N ILE A 124 26.93 -2.24 35.62
CA ILE A 124 25.52 -2.26 36.00
C ILE A 124 24.70 -2.96 34.92
N ASP A 125 23.87 -3.91 35.35
CA ASP A 125 22.81 -4.54 34.57
C ASP A 125 21.86 -3.46 34.03
N ASN A 126 22.02 -3.13 32.75
CA ASN A 126 20.97 -2.48 31.96
C ASN A 126 20.82 -3.28 30.67
N GLN A 127 20.39 -4.53 30.81
CA GLN A 127 19.65 -5.19 29.74
C GLN A 127 18.29 -4.47 29.62
N PRO A 128 17.85 -4.07 28.42
CA PRO A 128 16.48 -3.60 28.26
C PRO A 128 15.56 -4.80 28.53
N LYS A 129 14.86 -4.77 29.65
CA LYS A 129 13.71 -5.64 29.85
C LYS A 129 12.70 -5.28 28.78
N TRP A 130 12.29 -6.27 28.01
CA TRP A 130 11.07 -6.21 27.23
C TRP A 130 9.90 -6.25 28.21
N ASP A 131 9.75 -5.18 28.99
CA ASP A 131 8.54 -4.95 29.74
C ASP A 131 7.48 -4.55 28.71
N GLU A 132 6.54 -5.49 28.55
CA GLU A 132 5.18 -5.35 28.05
C GLU A 132 4.84 -3.92 27.64
N MET A 133 4.91 -3.65 26.33
CA MET A 133 4.29 -2.45 25.80
C MET A 133 2.78 -2.63 26.02
N ASP A 134 2.23 -1.98 27.03
CA ASP A 134 0.79 -1.87 27.28
C ASP A 134 0.18 -1.05 26.14
N TRP A 135 -0.52 -1.70 25.22
CA TRP A 135 -1.32 -1.04 24.18
C TRP A 135 -2.66 -0.60 24.77
N GLU A 136 -2.64 0.24 25.81
CA GLU A 136 -3.86 0.94 26.25
C GLU A 136 -3.95 2.32 25.58
N ASP A 137 -4.80 2.35 24.56
CA ASP A 137 -5.21 3.49 23.77
C ASP A 137 -6.19 4.38 24.57
N GLU A 138 -5.71 5.28 25.45
CA GLU A 138 -6.59 6.19 26.21
C GLU A 138 -6.74 7.62 25.62
N GLN A 139 -6.15 7.96 24.48
CA GLN A 139 -6.21 9.35 23.96
C GLN A 139 -7.24 9.60 22.84
N PHE A 140 -8.02 8.61 22.39
CA PHE A 140 -8.99 8.79 21.30
C PHE A 140 -10.40 9.27 21.72
N GLN A 141 -10.63 9.62 22.99
CA GLN A 141 -11.96 9.99 23.51
C GLN A 141 -12.12 11.46 23.94
N LYS A 142 -11.27 12.40 23.50
CA LYS A 142 -11.36 13.82 23.94
C LYS A 142 -11.43 14.90 22.87
N ARG A 143 -11.84 14.58 21.64
CA ARG A 143 -12.16 15.61 20.61
C ARG A 143 -13.59 15.58 20.06
N ILE A 144 -14.49 14.80 20.66
CA ILE A 144 -15.93 14.91 20.40
C ILE A 144 -16.61 15.45 21.67
N LYS A 145 -16.45 16.76 21.92
CA LYS A 145 -17.43 17.61 22.62
C LYS A 145 -17.27 19.04 22.11
#